data_AF-A0A662C9L7-F1
#
_entry.id   AF-A0A662C9L7-F1
#
_cell.length_a   1.000
_cell.length_b   1.000
_cell.length_c   1.000
_cell.angle_alpha   90.00
_cell.angle_beta   90.00
_cell.angle_gamma   90.00
#
_symmetry.space_group_name_H-M   'P 1'
#
loop_
_entity.id
_entity.type
_entity.pdbx_description
1 polymer ?
#
loop_
_entity_poly.entity_id
_entity_poly.type
_entity_poly.pdbx_seq_one_letter_code
_entity_poly.pdbx_strand_id
1 'polypeptide(L)'
;MAAMAADVALVVGKSIIVLDAYFAVGPVFLILQQILDGHGKRLIHVVTRAKSNVVAYLDPPPKTGKPGRPRKYGFKLHLMDLFEAMSEHFEKTTIVLYGQCKEVSFLCLDLIWKPIGGKVRFVLVHDGLEQFVLMCSDMELSAPDIIRAYSYRFKIEVSFKVLKHLIGAFFYRFWTSVWPRIGTGNVSDLSSVNDQRSRRLIRQATNAIEAFINFGCIATGILQIISLNFHQTIWGKYLGWLRTVTSTIPSEEVVKSVIQEEYYHNFCTFSNSAIYRIIMSKNRKSTVNDMSLAA
;
A
#
# COMPACT_ATOMS: atom_id res chain seq x y z
N MET A 1 -11.27 -1.83 -2.49
CA MET A 1 -10.21 -0.99 -1.90
C MET A 1 -10.78 0.11 -1.01
N ALA A 2 -11.58 1.07 -1.51
CA ALA A 2 -12.13 2.15 -0.67
C ALA A 2 -12.99 1.63 0.52
N ALA A 3 -13.80 0.59 0.31
CA ALA A 3 -14.57 -0.04 1.39
C ALA A 3 -13.66 -0.71 2.43
N MET A 4 -12.65 -1.48 2.01
CA MET A 4 -11.68 -2.09 2.95
C MET A 4 -10.89 -1.03 3.73
N ALA A 5 -10.54 0.09 3.11
CA ALA A 5 -9.90 1.20 3.82
C ALA A 5 -10.83 1.79 4.88
N ALA A 6 -12.14 1.81 4.64
CA ALA A 6 -13.13 2.23 5.62
C ALA A 6 -13.11 1.34 6.87
N ASP A 7 -13.15 0.03 6.66
CA ASP A 7 -13.16 -0.95 7.75
C ASP A 7 -11.90 -0.83 8.62
N VAL A 8 -10.74 -0.62 8.00
CA VAL A 8 -9.47 -0.48 8.71
C VAL A 8 -9.44 0.82 9.54
N ALA A 9 -9.90 1.94 8.99
CA ALA A 9 -9.83 3.22 9.70
C ALA A 9 -10.78 3.30 10.90
N LEU A 10 -11.87 2.52 10.90
CA LEU A 10 -12.73 2.39 12.09
C LEU A 10 -11.96 1.79 13.28
N VAL A 11 -10.93 0.99 13.01
CA VAL A 11 -10.07 0.38 14.05
C VAL A 11 -8.86 1.27 14.37
N VAL A 12 -8.21 1.81 13.34
CA VAL A 12 -6.96 2.59 13.49
C VAL A 12 -7.22 4.03 13.97
N GLY A 13 -8.39 4.59 13.67
CA GLY A 13 -8.73 5.98 13.92
C GLY A 13 -8.32 6.91 12.77
N LYS A 14 -8.10 8.18 13.10
CA LYS A 14 -7.82 9.23 12.10
C LYS A 14 -6.59 8.90 11.26
N SER A 15 -6.78 8.83 9.94
CA SER A 15 -5.79 8.28 9.03
C SER A 15 -5.74 9.06 7.71
N ILE A 16 -4.56 9.07 7.08
CA ILE A 16 -4.38 9.55 5.70
C ILE A 16 -4.12 8.34 4.82
N ILE A 17 -4.95 8.15 3.79
CA ILE A 17 -4.73 7.14 2.76
C ILE A 17 -4.05 7.77 1.55
N VAL A 18 -2.92 7.18 1.17
CA VAL A 18 -2.13 7.63 0.02
C VAL A 18 -2.33 6.66 -1.13
N LEU A 19 -2.82 7.16 -2.26
CA LEU A 19 -3.21 6.34 -3.40
C LEU A 19 -2.54 6.82 -4.70
N ASP A 20 -2.33 5.89 -5.63
CA ASP A 20 -1.83 6.23 -6.96
C ASP A 20 -2.89 6.96 -7.82
N ALA A 21 -2.46 7.58 -8.92
CA ALA A 21 -3.28 8.39 -9.81
C ALA A 21 -4.45 7.64 -10.44
N TYR A 22 -4.38 6.31 -10.49
CA TYR A 22 -5.51 5.46 -10.89
C TYR A 22 -6.75 5.73 -10.02
N PHE A 23 -6.57 6.02 -8.72
CA PHE A 23 -7.64 6.25 -7.76
C PHE A 23 -8.11 7.70 -7.66
N ALA A 24 -7.60 8.60 -8.51
CA ALA A 24 -8.09 9.97 -8.65
C ALA A 24 -9.45 10.00 -9.37
N VAL A 25 -10.46 9.38 -8.75
CA VAL A 25 -11.83 9.22 -9.27
C VAL A 25 -12.86 9.58 -8.18
N GLY A 26 -13.95 10.24 -8.59
CA GLY A 26 -14.99 10.73 -7.68
C GLY A 26 -15.53 9.70 -6.69
N PRO A 27 -15.85 8.44 -7.10
CA PRO A 27 -16.38 7.43 -6.20
C PRO A 27 -15.48 7.14 -4.99
N VAL A 28 -14.15 7.14 -5.16
CA VAL A 28 -13.21 6.90 -4.05
C VAL A 28 -13.33 8.00 -2.99
N PHE A 29 -13.35 9.27 -3.43
CA PHE A 29 -13.50 10.41 -2.53
C PHE A 29 -14.86 10.43 -1.83
N LEU A 30 -15.94 10.11 -2.55
CA LEU A 30 -17.29 10.09 -2.02
C LEU A 30 -17.47 8.99 -0.96
N ILE A 31 -17.00 7.77 -1.23
CA ILE A 31 -17.07 6.66 -0.26
C ILE A 31 -16.29 7.04 1.01
N LEU A 32 -15.08 7.57 0.86
CA LEU A 32 -14.23 7.91 2.01
C LEU A 32 -14.69 9.18 2.75
N GLN A 33 -15.52 10.02 2.12
CA GLN A 33 -16.11 11.20 2.76
C GLN A 33 -17.25 10.83 3.71
N GLN A 34 -17.92 9.69 3.49
CA GLN A 34 -19.03 9.22 4.34
C GLN A 34 -18.55 8.69 5.69
N ILE A 35 -17.24 8.50 5.88
CA ILE A 35 -16.66 7.89 7.07
C ILE A 35 -16.33 9.00 8.07
N LEU A 36 -17.17 9.10 9.10
CA LEU A 36 -17.09 10.13 10.13
C LEU A 36 -16.86 9.50 11.51
N ASP A 37 -16.21 10.24 12.40
CA ASP A 37 -16.06 9.89 13.80
C ASP A 37 -17.35 10.20 14.58
N GLY A 38 -17.38 9.85 15.87
CA GLY A 38 -18.51 10.13 16.76
C GLY A 38 -18.83 11.63 16.93
N HIS A 39 -17.95 12.52 16.48
CA HIS A 39 -18.13 13.97 16.48
C HIS A 39 -18.46 14.52 15.08
N GLY A 40 -18.71 13.66 14.09
CA GLY A 40 -19.04 14.06 12.72
C GLY A 40 -17.85 14.57 11.90
N LYS A 41 -16.61 14.45 12.39
CA LYS A 41 -15.41 14.79 11.62
C LYS A 41 -14.95 13.61 10.79
N ARG A 42 -14.36 13.89 9.64
CA ARG A 42 -13.86 12.86 8.73
C ARG A 42 -12.74 12.05 9.39
N LEU A 43 -12.84 10.72 9.31
CA LEU A 43 -11.82 9.81 9.84
C LEU A 43 -10.68 9.56 8.85
N ILE A 44 -10.98 9.55 7.54
CA ILE A 44 -9.99 9.23 6.51
C ILE A 44 -9.85 10.37 5.52
N HIS A 45 -8.64 10.92 5.40
CA HIS A 45 -8.31 11.87 4.33
C HIS A 45 -7.55 11.17 3.21
N VAL A 46 -7.79 11.59 1.97
CA VAL A 46 -7.19 11.00 0.77
C VAL A 46 -6.11 11.93 0.26
N VAL A 47 -4.94 11.37 -0.06
CA VAL A 47 -3.90 12.01 -0.86
C VAL A 47 -3.64 11.15 -2.09
N THR A 48 -3.74 11.74 -3.28
CA THR A 48 -3.49 11.03 -4.54
C THR A 48 -2.90 11.95 -5.60
N ARG A 49 -2.23 11.40 -6.60
CA ARG A 49 -1.78 12.17 -7.77
C ARG A 49 -2.94 12.35 -8.73
N ALA A 50 -3.16 13.56 -9.21
CA ALA A 50 -4.16 13.81 -10.23
C ALA A 50 -3.72 13.25 -11.59
N LYS A 51 -4.69 12.97 -12.45
CA LYS A 51 -4.42 12.69 -13.87
C LYS A 51 -3.99 13.98 -14.58
N SER A 52 -3.19 13.87 -15.63
CA SER A 52 -2.71 15.02 -16.40
C SER A 52 -3.85 15.87 -17.00
N ASN A 53 -5.01 15.29 -17.27
CA ASN A 53 -6.18 15.99 -17.78
C ASN A 53 -7.11 16.54 -16.68
N VAL A 54 -6.61 16.68 -15.44
CA VAL A 54 -7.42 17.15 -14.31
C VAL A 54 -7.89 18.59 -14.54
N VAL A 55 -9.16 18.80 -14.21
CA VAL A 55 -9.83 20.10 -14.28
C VAL A 55 -10.48 20.37 -12.93
N ALA A 56 -10.32 21.60 -12.45
CA ALA A 56 -11.03 22.10 -11.29
C ALA A 56 -11.73 23.43 -11.61
N TYR A 57 -12.62 23.86 -10.72
CA TYR A 57 -13.43 25.05 -10.92
C TYR A 57 -13.25 26.00 -9.74
N LEU A 58 -13.26 27.31 -10.03
CA LEU A 58 -13.37 28.31 -8.99
C LEU A 58 -14.76 28.29 -8.33
N ASP A 59 -14.88 28.98 -7.21
CA ASP A 59 -16.16 29.20 -6.55
C ASP A 59 -17.18 29.85 -7.50
N PRO A 60 -18.47 29.48 -7.40
CA PRO A 60 -19.49 30.04 -8.27
C PRO A 60 -19.62 31.56 -8.06
N PRO A 61 -19.88 32.33 -9.14
CA PRO A 61 -20.09 33.76 -9.02
C PRO A 61 -21.36 34.05 -8.19
N PRO A 62 -21.45 35.24 -7.55
CA PRO A 62 -22.62 35.64 -6.78
C PRO A 62 -23.89 35.60 -7.61
N LYS A 63 -25.01 35.25 -6.96
CA LYS A 63 -26.33 35.16 -7.62
C LYS A 63 -26.71 36.53 -8.17
N THR A 64 -26.97 36.58 -9.48
CA THR A 64 -27.25 37.83 -10.20
C THR A 64 -28.71 38.29 -10.13
N GLY A 65 -29.59 37.55 -9.43
CA GLY A 65 -31.02 37.86 -9.28
C GLY A 65 -31.87 37.67 -10.56
N LYS A 66 -31.26 37.35 -11.71
CA LYS A 66 -31.93 37.19 -12.99
C LYS A 66 -32.64 35.83 -13.11
N PRO A 67 -33.71 35.72 -13.92
CA PRO A 67 -34.36 34.45 -14.22
C PRO A 67 -33.36 33.43 -14.79
N GLY A 68 -33.35 32.22 -14.25
CA GLY A 68 -32.49 31.12 -14.70
C GLY A 68 -31.83 30.35 -13.56
N ARG A 69 -31.30 29.16 -13.86
CA ARG A 69 -30.58 28.32 -12.88
C ARG A 69 -29.23 28.97 -12.55
N PRO A 70 -28.93 29.29 -11.28
CA PRO A 70 -27.62 29.81 -10.90
C PRO A 70 -26.49 28.88 -11.30
N ARG A 71 -25.34 29.44 -11.69
CA ARG A 71 -24.15 28.65 -12.01
C ARG A 71 -23.68 27.94 -10.74
N LYS A 72 -23.47 26.63 -10.84
CA LYS A 72 -22.95 25.80 -9.73
C LYS A 72 -21.43 25.89 -9.57
N TYR A 73 -20.73 26.24 -10.65
CA TYR A 73 -19.27 26.27 -10.71
C TYR A 73 -18.83 27.58 -11.37
N GLY A 74 -17.69 28.11 -10.91
CA GLY A 74 -17.04 29.26 -11.49
C GLY A 74 -16.26 28.92 -12.76
N PHE A 75 -15.19 29.67 -13.01
CA PHE A 75 -14.33 29.46 -14.17
C PHE A 75 -13.65 28.10 -14.12
N LYS A 76 -13.51 27.46 -15.28
CA LYS A 76 -12.90 26.14 -15.45
C LYS A 76 -11.39 26.30 -15.60
N LEU A 77 -10.61 25.66 -14.74
CA LEU A 77 -9.16 25.66 -14.75
C LEU A 77 -8.62 24.29 -15.15
N HIS A 78 -7.75 24.27 -16.15
CA HIS A 78 -6.92 23.11 -16.49
C HIS A 78 -5.65 23.19 -15.65
N LEU A 79 -5.45 22.26 -14.71
CA LEU A 79 -4.41 22.46 -13.68
C LEU A 79 -2.99 22.33 -14.23
N MET A 80 -2.79 21.61 -15.34
CA MET A 80 -1.47 21.53 -15.97
C MET A 80 -1.05 22.87 -16.59
N ASP A 81 -2.00 23.64 -17.13
CA ASP A 81 -1.71 24.94 -17.76
C ASP A 81 -1.27 25.99 -16.71
N LEU A 82 -1.63 25.77 -15.43
CA LEU A 82 -1.27 26.65 -14.33
C LEU A 82 0.23 26.60 -13.97
N PHE A 83 0.95 25.54 -14.35
CA PHE A 83 2.41 25.49 -14.15
C PHE A 83 3.11 26.64 -14.89
N GLU A 84 2.67 26.96 -16.10
CA GLU A 84 3.22 28.06 -16.89
C GLU A 84 2.55 29.39 -16.49
N ALA A 85 1.22 29.41 -16.45
CA ALA A 85 0.44 30.64 -16.25
C ALA A 85 0.61 31.27 -14.86
N MET A 86 0.94 30.49 -13.83
CA MET A 86 1.12 30.96 -12.44
C MET A 86 2.51 30.68 -11.91
N SER A 87 3.51 30.54 -12.78
CA SER A 87 4.90 30.22 -12.40
C SER A 87 5.49 31.12 -11.30
N GLU A 88 5.14 32.41 -11.29
CA GLU A 88 5.58 33.38 -10.28
C GLU A 88 4.99 33.15 -8.87
N HIS A 89 3.88 32.41 -8.77
CA HIS A 89 3.19 32.14 -7.51
C HIS A 89 3.65 30.85 -6.83
N PHE A 90 4.61 30.13 -7.43
CA PHE A 90 5.16 28.91 -6.83
C PHE A 90 6.10 29.26 -5.67
N GLU A 91 5.81 28.68 -4.52
CA GLU A 91 6.64 28.79 -3.33
C GLU A 91 7.69 27.68 -3.33
N LYS A 92 8.92 28.01 -2.92
CA LYS A 92 10.00 27.02 -2.75
C LYS A 92 10.05 26.55 -1.32
N THR A 93 10.24 25.25 -1.14
CA THR A 93 10.48 24.67 0.18
C THR A 93 11.50 23.54 0.10
N THR A 94 12.18 23.28 1.21
CA THR A 94 13.09 22.14 1.35
C THR A 94 12.39 21.07 2.16
N ILE A 95 12.20 19.89 1.57
CA ILE A 95 11.58 18.74 2.22
C ILE A 95 12.62 17.65 2.40
N VAL A 96 12.68 17.07 3.60
CA VAL A 96 13.46 15.87 3.86
C VAL A 96 12.64 14.66 3.41
N LEU A 97 13.08 14.03 2.32
CA LEU A 97 12.48 12.82 1.76
C LEU A 97 13.50 11.68 1.85
N TYR A 98 13.14 10.61 2.55
CA TYR A 98 14.02 9.42 2.71
C TYR A 98 15.43 9.74 3.24
N GLY A 99 15.55 10.73 4.13
CA GLY A 99 16.84 11.16 4.68
C GLY A 99 17.65 12.08 3.78
N GLN A 100 17.12 12.45 2.61
CA GLN A 100 17.74 13.41 1.69
C GLN A 100 16.95 14.72 1.68
N CYS A 101 17.65 15.84 1.79
CA CYS A 101 17.04 17.16 1.60
C CYS A 101 16.82 17.40 0.11
N LYS A 102 15.58 17.71 -0.27
CA LYS A 102 15.22 18.04 -1.64
C LYS A 102 14.49 19.38 -1.68
N GLU A 103 14.93 20.28 -2.54
CA GLU A 103 14.18 21.49 -2.83
C GLU A 103 13.09 21.20 -3.85
N VAL A 104 11.87 21.61 -3.53
CA VAL A 104 10.71 21.49 -4.41
C VAL A 104 9.97 22.82 -4.45
N SER A 105 9.40 23.16 -5.60
CA SER A 105 8.52 24.31 -5.73
C SER A 105 7.08 23.84 -5.82
N PHE A 106 6.15 24.51 -5.17
CA PHE A 106 4.75 24.11 -5.21
C PHE A 106 3.79 25.31 -5.21
N LEU A 107 2.57 25.06 -5.66
CA LEU A 107 1.44 25.99 -5.58
C LEU A 107 0.24 25.25 -5.01
N CYS A 108 -0.36 25.79 -3.95
CA CYS A 108 -1.50 25.20 -3.26
C CYS A 108 -2.78 25.97 -3.58
N LEU A 109 -3.81 25.28 -4.08
CA LEU A 109 -5.09 25.87 -4.49
C LEU A 109 -6.26 25.02 -3.99
N ASP A 110 -7.21 25.66 -3.30
CA ASP A 110 -8.45 25.00 -2.88
C ASP A 110 -9.56 25.27 -3.91
N LEU A 111 -9.86 24.25 -4.73
CA LEU A 111 -10.75 24.39 -5.89
C LEU A 111 -11.89 23.36 -5.86
N ILE A 112 -12.99 23.66 -6.54
CA ILE A 112 -14.12 22.73 -6.64
C ILE A 112 -13.81 21.65 -7.69
N TRP A 113 -13.88 20.39 -7.28
CA TRP A 113 -13.73 19.26 -8.18
C TRP A 113 -15.09 18.66 -8.55
N LYS A 114 -15.49 18.84 -9.82
CA LYS A 114 -16.82 18.46 -10.33
C LYS A 114 -17.27 17.02 -9.99
N PRO A 115 -16.41 15.98 -10.04
CA PRO A 115 -16.81 14.61 -9.70
C PRO A 115 -17.36 14.43 -8.28
N ILE A 116 -16.94 15.27 -7.33
CA ILE A 116 -17.48 15.26 -5.96
C ILE A 116 -18.38 16.47 -5.67
N GLY A 117 -18.31 17.52 -6.50
CA GLY A 117 -19.11 18.74 -6.34
C GLY A 117 -18.70 19.61 -5.14
N GLY A 118 -17.54 19.33 -4.53
CA GLY A 118 -17.01 20.00 -3.35
C GLY A 118 -15.55 20.43 -3.53
N LYS A 119 -15.02 21.16 -2.53
CA LYS A 119 -13.64 21.64 -2.54
C LYS A 119 -12.65 20.49 -2.30
N VAL A 120 -11.58 20.49 -3.07
CA VAL A 120 -10.41 19.62 -2.97
C VAL A 120 -9.19 20.54 -2.98
N ARG A 121 -8.21 20.24 -2.13
CA ARG A 121 -6.92 20.92 -2.14
C ARG A 121 -6.07 20.32 -3.23
N PHE A 122 -5.65 21.14 -4.18
CA PHE A 122 -4.74 20.79 -5.25
C PHE A 122 -3.36 21.38 -4.94
N VAL A 123 -2.34 20.53 -4.94
CA VAL A 123 -0.95 20.95 -4.78
C VAL A 123 -0.23 20.66 -6.09
N LEU A 124 0.07 21.70 -6.85
CA LEU A 124 0.88 21.61 -8.06
C LEU A 124 2.34 21.57 -7.61
N VAL A 125 3.08 20.56 -8.04
CA VAL A 125 4.45 20.30 -7.59
C VAL A 125 5.38 20.34 -8.79
N HIS A 126 6.44 21.13 -8.67
CA HIS A 126 7.57 21.18 -9.56
C HIS A 126 8.77 20.56 -8.85
N ASP A 127 9.18 19.38 -9.32
CA ASP A 127 10.25 18.59 -8.74
C ASP A 127 11.34 18.33 -9.79
N GLY A 128 12.33 19.23 -9.85
CA GLY A 128 13.36 19.20 -10.89
C GLY A 128 12.76 19.42 -12.28
N LEU A 129 12.72 18.38 -13.11
CA LEU A 129 12.08 18.41 -14.44
C LEU A 129 10.64 17.88 -14.42
N GLU A 130 10.22 17.24 -13.34
CA GLU A 130 8.90 16.65 -13.24
C GLU A 130 7.87 17.66 -12.72
N GLN A 131 6.71 17.68 -13.37
CA GLN A 131 5.56 18.47 -12.96
C GLN A 131 4.38 17.54 -12.74
N PHE A 132 3.75 17.64 -11.57
CA PHE A 132 2.58 16.84 -11.26
C PHE A 132 1.68 17.51 -10.23
N VAL A 133 0.41 17.14 -10.24
CA VAL A 133 -0.59 17.67 -9.33
C VAL A 133 -0.96 16.60 -8.31
N LEU A 134 -0.98 16.97 -7.03
CA LEU A 134 -1.52 16.16 -5.95
C LEU A 134 -2.91 16.70 -5.56
N MET A 135 -3.78 15.78 -5.16
CA MET A 135 -5.13 16.06 -4.68
C MET A 135 -5.22 15.59 -3.23
N CYS A 136 -5.67 16.48 -2.36
CA CYS A 136 -5.94 16.16 -0.97
C CYS A 136 -7.39 16.50 -0.62
N SER A 137 -8.06 15.59 0.10
CA SER A 137 -9.40 15.84 0.62
C SER A 137 -9.42 16.64 1.92
N ASP A 138 -8.25 16.89 2.53
CA ASP A 138 -8.09 17.73 3.72
C ASP A 138 -7.68 19.15 3.30
N MET A 139 -8.40 20.16 3.81
CA MET A 139 -8.07 21.58 3.57
C MET A 139 -7.22 22.17 4.70
N GLU A 140 -6.95 21.42 5.77
CA GLU A 140 -6.06 21.86 6.85
C GLU A 140 -4.62 21.39 6.62
N LEU A 141 -4.43 20.30 5.88
CA LEU A 141 -3.12 19.71 5.64
C LEU A 141 -2.24 20.61 4.75
N SER A 142 -1.03 20.89 5.21
CA SER A 142 -0.09 21.75 4.49
C SER A 142 0.41 21.09 3.19
N ALA A 143 0.75 21.91 2.19
CA ALA A 143 1.29 21.40 0.93
C ALA A 143 2.59 20.59 1.11
N PRO A 144 3.57 21.00 1.94
CA PRO A 144 4.75 20.18 2.23
C PRO A 144 4.41 18.82 2.85
N ASP A 145 3.41 18.76 3.74
CA ASP A 145 2.97 17.50 4.35
C ASP A 145 2.24 16.60 3.34
N ILE A 146 1.47 17.17 2.41
CA ILE A 146 0.86 16.43 1.29
C ILE A 146 1.94 15.81 0.40
N ILE A 147 2.96 16.58 0.03
CA ILE A 147 4.09 16.10 -0.78
C ILE A 147 4.83 14.98 -0.04
N ARG A 148 5.12 15.18 1.26
CA ARG A 148 5.78 14.18 2.09
C ARG A 148 4.94 12.90 2.20
N ALA A 149 3.64 13.01 2.46
CA ALA A 149 2.72 11.88 2.53
C ALA A 149 2.71 11.09 1.21
N TYR A 150 2.61 11.79 0.07
CA TYR A 150 2.64 11.14 -1.24
C TYR A 150 3.99 10.47 -1.53
N SER A 151 5.11 11.04 -1.08
CA SER A 151 6.43 10.44 -1.27
C SER A 151 6.50 9.02 -0.69
N TYR A 152 5.86 8.78 0.47
CA TYR A 152 5.83 7.47 1.13
C TYR A 152 5.05 6.41 0.36
N ARG A 153 4.26 6.77 -0.66
CA ARG A 153 3.55 5.81 -1.52
C ARG A 153 4.50 4.76 -2.08
N PHE A 154 5.72 5.15 -2.46
CA PHE A 154 6.72 4.23 -3.01
C PHE A 154 7.12 3.10 -2.03
N LYS A 155 6.90 3.25 -0.72
CA LYS A 155 7.15 2.18 0.26
C LYS A 155 6.33 0.91 0.00
N ILE A 156 5.16 1.02 -0.65
CA ILE A 156 4.39 -0.18 -1.02
C ILE A 156 5.12 -1.01 -2.08
N GLU A 157 5.80 -0.36 -3.03
CA GLU A 157 6.58 -1.03 -4.07
C GLU A 157 7.78 -1.75 -3.48
N VAL A 158 8.46 -1.13 -2.50
CA VAL A 158 9.52 -1.76 -1.70
C VAL A 158 8.98 -2.97 -0.94
N SER A 159 7.80 -2.85 -0.33
CA SER A 159 7.17 -3.95 0.41
C SER A 159 6.83 -5.12 -0.51
N PHE A 160 6.29 -4.85 -1.70
CA PHE A 160 6.05 -5.89 -2.72
C PHE A 160 7.34 -6.55 -3.21
N LYS A 161 8.42 -5.79 -3.37
CA LYS A 161 9.75 -6.33 -3.71
C LYS A 161 10.21 -7.33 -2.65
N VAL A 162 10.09 -6.97 -1.37
CA VAL A 162 10.45 -7.85 -0.24
C VAL A 162 9.57 -9.10 -0.22
N LEU A 163 8.25 -8.96 -0.33
CA LEU A 163 7.32 -10.09 -0.35
C LEU A 163 7.61 -11.07 -1.49
N LYS A 164 7.90 -10.56 -2.69
CA LYS A 164 8.15 -11.38 -3.87
C LYS A 164 9.52 -12.04 -3.84
N HIS A 165 10.58 -11.26 -3.60
CA HIS A 165 11.95 -11.73 -3.81
C HIS A 165 12.61 -12.25 -2.54
N LEU A 166 12.31 -11.68 -1.37
CA LEU A 166 12.93 -12.09 -0.12
C LEU A 166 12.15 -13.20 0.58
N ILE A 167 10.83 -13.01 0.72
CA ILE A 167 9.97 -13.96 1.43
C ILE A 167 9.46 -15.06 0.50
N GLY A 168 9.20 -14.73 -0.77
CA GLY A 168 8.61 -15.68 -1.72
C GLY A 168 7.11 -15.92 -1.47
N ALA A 169 6.40 -14.91 -0.95
CA ALA A 169 4.97 -15.00 -0.61
C ALA A 169 4.07 -15.33 -1.82
N PHE A 170 4.58 -15.13 -3.05
CA PHE A 170 3.88 -15.44 -4.30
C PHE A 170 4.37 -16.72 -4.99
N PHE A 171 5.30 -17.48 -4.39
CA PHE A 171 5.84 -18.72 -4.96
C PHE A 171 5.10 -19.99 -4.51
N TYR A 172 3.82 -19.86 -4.14
CA TYR A 172 3.00 -21.01 -3.79
C TYR A 172 2.69 -21.88 -5.01
N ARG A 173 2.45 -23.18 -4.77
CA ARG A 173 2.02 -24.16 -5.79
C ARG A 173 0.72 -24.84 -5.38
N PHE A 174 -0.19 -24.07 -4.77
CA PHE A 174 -1.52 -24.55 -4.46
C PHE A 174 -2.39 -24.46 -5.70
N TRP A 175 -2.77 -25.63 -6.24
CA TRP A 175 -3.70 -25.71 -7.36
C TRP A 175 -4.85 -26.65 -7.02
N THR A 176 -5.95 -26.49 -7.75
CA THR A 176 -7.04 -27.45 -7.77
C THR A 176 -7.40 -27.76 -9.22
N SER A 177 -7.59 -29.04 -9.53
CA SER A 177 -8.01 -29.49 -10.86
C SER A 177 -9.45 -29.11 -11.21
N VAL A 178 -10.21 -28.65 -10.21
CA VAL A 178 -11.63 -28.38 -10.31
C VAL A 178 -11.93 -26.91 -10.66
N TRP A 179 -10.89 -26.09 -10.87
CA TRP A 179 -11.08 -24.69 -11.23
C TRP A 179 -11.72 -24.56 -12.61
N PRO A 180 -12.78 -23.73 -12.78
CA PRO A 180 -13.41 -23.54 -14.08
C PRO A 180 -12.41 -22.92 -15.07
N ARG A 181 -12.45 -23.36 -16.34
CA ARG A 181 -11.57 -22.82 -17.38
C ARG A 181 -11.92 -21.36 -17.66
N ILE A 182 -10.94 -20.48 -17.53
CA ILE A 182 -11.12 -19.02 -17.57
C ILE A 182 -11.27 -18.47 -19.01
N GLY A 183 -10.89 -19.25 -20.04
CA GLY A 183 -10.99 -18.82 -21.43
C GLY A 183 -10.27 -17.49 -21.67
N THR A 184 -10.92 -16.56 -22.38
CA THR A 184 -10.44 -15.19 -22.62
C THR A 184 -10.94 -14.16 -21.60
N GLY A 185 -11.68 -14.59 -20.58
CA GLY A 185 -12.24 -13.71 -19.56
C GLY A 185 -11.25 -13.40 -18.42
N ASN A 186 -11.52 -12.32 -17.67
CA ASN A 186 -10.72 -11.97 -16.48
C ASN A 186 -11.35 -12.43 -15.16
N VAL A 187 -12.55 -13.01 -15.20
CA VAL A 187 -13.29 -13.43 -13.99
C VAL A 187 -13.77 -14.87 -14.18
N SER A 188 -13.45 -15.73 -13.21
CA SER A 188 -13.97 -17.09 -13.15
C SER A 188 -15.42 -17.08 -12.68
N ASP A 189 -16.34 -17.65 -13.46
CA ASP A 189 -17.70 -17.86 -13.00
C ASP A 189 -17.78 -19.09 -12.08
N LEU A 190 -17.67 -18.83 -10.77
CA LEU A 190 -17.77 -19.85 -9.73
C LEU A 190 -19.22 -20.31 -9.49
N SER A 191 -20.23 -19.63 -10.04
CA SER A 191 -21.63 -20.01 -9.87
C SER A 191 -21.98 -21.31 -10.60
N SER A 192 -21.24 -21.62 -11.67
CA SER A 192 -21.37 -22.86 -12.46
C SER A 192 -20.96 -24.14 -11.71
N VAL A 193 -20.22 -24.03 -10.60
CA VAL A 193 -19.75 -25.19 -9.82
C VAL A 193 -20.82 -25.58 -8.80
N ASN A 194 -21.65 -26.57 -9.12
CA ASN A 194 -22.73 -27.03 -8.25
C ASN A 194 -22.33 -28.17 -7.29
N ASP A 195 -21.30 -28.93 -7.60
CA ASP A 195 -20.86 -30.04 -6.77
C ASP A 195 -20.22 -29.56 -5.44
N GLN A 196 -20.69 -30.14 -4.33
CA GLN A 196 -20.25 -29.76 -2.98
C GLN A 196 -18.78 -30.10 -2.73
N ARG A 197 -18.29 -31.21 -3.31
CA ARG A 197 -16.88 -31.61 -3.19
C ARG A 197 -15.98 -30.63 -3.95
N SER A 198 -16.39 -30.25 -5.16
CA SER A 198 -15.73 -29.26 -6.00
C SER A 198 -15.60 -27.89 -5.32
N ARG A 199 -16.71 -27.40 -4.73
CA ARG A 199 -16.71 -26.16 -3.93
C ARG A 199 -15.75 -26.22 -2.74
N ARG A 200 -15.69 -27.36 -2.06
CA ARG A 200 -14.77 -27.57 -0.92
C ARG A 200 -13.31 -27.49 -1.36
N LEU A 201 -12.94 -28.11 -2.48
CA LEU A 201 -11.56 -28.09 -2.99
C LEU A 201 -11.14 -26.69 -3.44
N ILE A 202 -12.01 -25.96 -4.13
CA ILE A 202 -11.78 -24.56 -4.50
C ILE A 202 -11.56 -23.72 -3.25
N ARG A 203 -12.44 -23.83 -2.24
CA ARG A 203 -12.30 -23.11 -0.96
C ARG A 203 -10.99 -23.44 -0.26
N GLN A 204 -10.59 -24.71 -0.23
CA GLN A 204 -9.32 -25.12 0.41
C GLN A 204 -8.12 -24.53 -0.32
N ALA A 205 -8.13 -24.51 -1.65
CA ALA A 205 -7.07 -23.89 -2.44
C ALA A 205 -7.00 -22.38 -2.20
N THR A 206 -8.14 -21.67 -2.26
CA THR A 206 -8.20 -20.22 -1.99
C THR A 206 -7.74 -19.90 -0.57
N ASN A 207 -8.23 -20.63 0.44
CA ASN A 207 -7.80 -20.45 1.83
C ASN A 207 -6.30 -20.68 2.01
N ALA A 208 -5.72 -21.68 1.34
CA ALA A 208 -4.29 -21.94 1.39
C ALA A 208 -3.47 -20.80 0.76
N ILE A 209 -3.94 -20.27 -0.38
CA ILE A 209 -3.33 -19.10 -1.05
C ILE A 209 -3.38 -17.87 -0.14
N GLU A 210 -4.56 -17.52 0.37
CA GLU A 210 -4.75 -16.37 1.25
C GLU A 210 -3.92 -16.49 2.53
N ALA A 211 -3.95 -17.65 3.19
CA ALA A 211 -3.17 -17.89 4.41
C ALA A 211 -1.67 -17.77 4.15
N PHE A 212 -1.16 -18.34 3.04
CA PHE A 212 0.26 -18.29 2.71
C PHE A 212 0.74 -16.86 2.44
N ILE A 213 -0.03 -16.07 1.69
CA ILE A 213 0.28 -14.66 1.45
C ILE A 213 0.26 -13.88 2.77
N ASN A 214 -0.76 -14.09 3.60
CA ASN A 214 -0.88 -13.42 4.90
C ASN A 214 0.29 -13.77 5.83
N PHE A 215 0.72 -15.03 5.89
CA PHE A 215 1.91 -15.42 6.64
C PHE A 215 3.18 -14.75 6.09
N GLY A 216 3.29 -14.59 4.78
CA GLY A 216 4.37 -13.81 4.17
C GLY A 216 4.37 -12.34 4.59
N CYS A 217 3.20 -11.71 4.66
CA CYS A 217 3.02 -10.34 5.16
C CYS A 217 3.40 -10.22 6.63
N ILE A 218 2.92 -11.14 7.48
CA ILE A 218 3.23 -11.17 8.92
C ILE A 218 4.74 -11.37 9.12
N ALA A 219 5.36 -12.31 8.41
CA ALA A 219 6.80 -12.55 8.50
C ALA A 219 7.60 -11.30 8.10
N THR A 220 7.21 -10.62 7.02
CA THR A 220 7.82 -9.34 6.63
C THR A 220 7.70 -8.30 7.74
N GLY A 221 6.51 -8.14 8.33
CA GLY A 221 6.27 -7.21 9.42
C GLY A 221 7.12 -7.53 10.67
N ILE A 222 7.29 -8.81 11.00
CA ILE A 222 8.16 -9.23 12.11
C ILE A 222 9.62 -8.85 11.83
N LEU A 223 10.12 -9.10 10.61
CA LEU A 223 11.48 -8.69 10.23
C LEU A 223 11.68 -7.18 10.34
N GLN A 224 10.67 -6.39 9.94
CA GLN A 224 10.71 -4.93 10.06
C GLN A 224 10.72 -4.46 11.52
N ILE A 225 9.89 -5.05 12.38
CA ILE A 225 9.86 -4.74 13.81
C ILE A 225 11.20 -5.10 14.46
N ILE A 226 11.79 -6.25 14.10
CA ILE A 226 13.12 -6.66 14.61
C ILE A 226 14.19 -5.69 14.12
N SER A 227 14.15 -5.29 12.84
CA SER A 227 15.06 -4.29 12.29
C SER A 227 15.02 -2.99 13.10
N LEU A 228 13.84 -2.46 13.36
CA LEU A 228 13.67 -1.18 14.05
C LEU A 228 14.09 -1.24 15.53
N ASN A 229 13.73 -2.31 16.23
CA ASN A 229 13.96 -2.42 17.68
C ASN A 229 15.35 -2.94 18.05
N PHE A 230 15.98 -3.76 17.19
CA PHE A 230 17.22 -4.46 17.49
C PHE A 230 18.33 -4.22 16.46
N HIS A 231 18.30 -3.09 15.73
CA HIS A 231 19.25 -2.79 14.66
C HIS A 231 20.72 -2.95 15.09
N GLN A 232 21.11 -2.49 16.29
CA GLN A 232 22.49 -2.59 16.77
C GLN A 232 22.95 -4.04 16.92
N THR A 233 22.12 -4.88 17.53
CA THR A 233 22.41 -6.31 17.73
C THR A 233 22.50 -7.05 16.40
N ILE A 234 21.60 -6.74 15.46
CA ILE A 234 21.62 -7.32 14.12
C ILE A 234 22.91 -6.96 13.40
N TRP A 235 23.35 -5.69 13.45
CA TRP A 235 24.61 -5.29 12.84
C TRP A 235 25.83 -5.96 13.48
N GLY A 236 25.84 -6.11 14.81
CA GLY A 236 26.94 -6.79 15.50
C GLY A 236 27.04 -8.29 15.19
N LYS A 237 25.93 -8.93 14.84
CA LYS A 237 25.86 -10.36 14.49
C LYS A 237 25.94 -10.63 12.99
N TYR A 238 25.86 -9.61 12.15
CA TYR A 238 25.85 -9.80 10.71
C TYR A 238 27.24 -10.18 10.20
N LEU A 239 27.39 -11.41 9.70
CA LEU A 239 28.64 -11.94 9.16
C LEU A 239 28.78 -11.75 7.64
N GLY A 240 27.77 -11.22 6.98
CA GLY A 240 27.81 -10.95 5.55
C GLY A 240 28.65 -9.72 5.19
N TRP A 241 29.02 -9.60 3.93
CA TRP A 241 29.74 -8.43 3.42
C TRP A 241 28.79 -7.49 2.66
N LEU A 242 28.85 -6.20 2.98
CA LEU A 242 28.17 -5.14 2.25
C LEU A 242 29.20 -4.13 1.75
N ARG A 243 29.16 -3.82 0.45
CA ARG A 243 30.02 -2.79 -0.15
C ARG A 243 29.84 -1.42 0.51
N THR A 244 28.60 -1.06 0.84
CA THR A 244 28.26 0.22 1.44
C THR A 244 27.10 0.04 2.41
N VAL A 245 27.26 0.52 3.65
CA VAL A 245 26.18 0.59 4.64
C VAL A 245 25.55 1.97 4.54
N THR A 246 24.35 2.04 3.99
CA THR A 246 23.65 3.31 3.68
C THR A 246 22.68 3.78 4.74
N SER A 247 22.36 2.93 5.72
CA SER A 247 21.35 3.18 6.76
C SER A 247 21.75 2.54 8.07
N THR A 248 21.43 3.20 9.19
CA THR A 248 21.58 2.64 10.54
C THR A 248 20.60 1.50 10.81
N ILE A 249 19.42 1.55 10.19
CA ILE A 249 18.40 0.50 10.27
C ILE A 249 18.70 -0.53 9.16
N PRO A 250 18.92 -1.82 9.51
CA PRO A 250 19.23 -2.85 8.54
C PRO A 250 18.02 -3.19 7.65
N SER A 251 18.27 -3.70 6.45
CA SER A 251 17.19 -4.19 5.60
C SER A 251 16.61 -5.50 6.13
N GLU A 252 15.40 -5.83 5.70
CA GLU A 252 14.74 -7.10 6.03
C GLU A 252 15.59 -8.31 5.59
N GLU A 253 16.40 -8.15 4.54
CA GLU A 253 17.32 -9.18 4.05
C GLU A 253 18.47 -9.45 5.02
N VAL A 254 19.10 -8.39 5.55
CA VAL A 254 20.15 -8.50 6.57
C VAL A 254 19.59 -9.19 7.82
N VAL A 255 18.42 -8.74 8.29
CA VAL A 255 17.76 -9.33 9.46
C VAL A 255 17.45 -10.81 9.23
N LYS A 256 16.89 -11.16 8.07
CA LYS A 256 16.61 -12.55 7.71
C LYS A 256 17.89 -13.38 7.72
N SER A 257 18.99 -12.88 7.15
CA SER A 257 20.27 -13.59 7.11
C SER A 257 20.77 -13.90 8.51
N VAL A 258 20.76 -12.92 9.42
CA VAL A 258 21.19 -13.11 10.82
C VAL A 258 20.29 -14.11 11.53
N ILE A 259 18.97 -14.01 11.37
CA ILE A 259 18.03 -14.96 12.01
C ILE A 259 18.24 -16.38 11.48
N GLN A 260 18.46 -16.55 10.18
CA GLN A 260 18.73 -17.85 9.59
C GLN A 260 20.00 -18.47 10.16
N GLU A 261 21.07 -17.69 10.22
CA GLU A 261 22.34 -18.14 10.79
C GLU A 261 22.21 -18.51 12.28
N GLU A 262 21.59 -17.66 13.09
CA GLU A 262 21.34 -17.93 14.51
C GLU A 262 20.45 -19.16 14.72
N TYR A 263 19.48 -19.38 13.83
CA TYR A 263 18.65 -20.58 13.87
C TYR A 263 19.46 -21.84 13.60
N TYR A 264 20.38 -21.82 12.62
CA TYR A 264 21.23 -22.98 12.31
C TYR A 264 22.29 -23.23 13.39
N HIS A 265 22.95 -22.20 13.91
CA HIS A 265 23.95 -22.35 14.98
C HIS A 265 23.32 -22.89 16.28
N ASN A 266 22.12 -22.44 16.62
CA ASN A 266 21.42 -22.86 17.85
C ASN A 266 20.40 -23.99 17.61
N PHE A 267 20.48 -24.70 16.48
CA PHE A 267 19.46 -25.67 16.07
C PHE A 267 19.19 -26.76 17.14
N CYS A 268 20.24 -27.23 17.83
CA CYS A 268 20.12 -28.21 18.91
C CYS A 268 19.28 -27.70 20.09
N THR A 269 19.30 -26.39 20.36
CA THR A 269 18.47 -25.77 21.40
C THR A 269 17.01 -25.65 20.92
N PHE A 270 16.82 -25.41 19.62
CA PHE A 270 15.50 -25.29 19.01
C PHE A 270 14.77 -26.63 18.79
N SER A 271 15.46 -27.77 18.82
CA SER A 271 14.84 -29.09 18.63
C SER A 271 13.77 -29.40 19.69
N ASN A 272 13.86 -28.78 20.87
CA ASN A 272 12.88 -28.97 21.95
C ASN A 272 11.69 -28.00 21.88
N SER A 273 11.69 -27.06 20.93
CA SER A 273 10.60 -26.09 20.76
C SER A 273 9.30 -26.76 20.32
N ALA A 274 8.16 -26.17 20.68
CA ALA A 274 6.84 -26.65 20.24
C ALA A 274 6.69 -26.57 18.71
N ILE A 275 7.26 -25.53 18.09
CA ILE A 275 7.22 -25.33 16.64
C ILE A 275 7.97 -26.46 15.92
N TYR A 276 9.17 -26.80 16.36
CA TYR A 276 9.94 -27.89 15.77
C TYR A 276 9.20 -29.24 15.91
N ARG A 277 8.61 -29.52 17.07
CA ARG A 277 7.78 -30.71 17.29
C ARG A 277 6.57 -30.78 16.34
N ILE A 278 5.91 -29.65 16.07
CA ILE A 278 4.80 -29.56 15.11
C ILE A 278 5.30 -29.78 13.67
N ILE A 279 6.45 -29.23 13.30
CA ILE A 279 7.04 -29.46 11.97
C ILE A 279 7.38 -30.94 11.80
N MET A 280 8.06 -31.53 12.78
CA MET A 280 8.45 -32.94 12.75
C MET A 280 7.25 -33.88 12.76
N SER A 281 6.16 -33.56 13.46
CA SER A 281 4.95 -34.38 13.46
C SER A 281 4.19 -34.36 12.12
N LYS A 282 4.34 -33.27 11.36
CA LYS A 282 3.80 -33.12 10.00
C LYS A 282 4.73 -33.65 8.90
N ASN A 283 6.01 -33.84 9.23
CA ASN A 283 6.96 -34.43 8.30
C ASN A 283 6.55 -35.89 8.06
N ARG A 284 6.43 -36.30 6.79
CA ARG A 284 6.08 -37.69 6.48
C ARG A 284 7.18 -38.57 7.07
N LYS A 285 6.82 -39.42 8.04
CA LYS A 285 7.68 -40.54 8.43
C LYS A 285 8.02 -41.29 7.14
N SER A 286 9.31 -41.47 6.85
CA SER A 286 9.72 -42.50 5.92
C SER A 286 9.08 -43.79 6.42
N THR A 287 8.16 -44.35 5.64
CA THR A 287 7.85 -45.77 5.76
C THR A 287 9.11 -46.48 5.29
N VAL A 288 10.08 -46.65 6.20
CA VAL A 288 11.08 -47.71 6.09
C VAL A 288 10.25 -48.98 6.13
N ASN A 289 9.88 -49.48 4.95
CA ASN A 289 9.33 -50.80 4.82
C ASN A 289 10.46 -51.73 5.27
N ASP A 290 10.17 -52.50 6.32
CA ASP A 290 10.87 -53.73 6.65
C ASP A 290 10.92 -54.61 5.40
N MET A 291 11.99 -54.49 4.60
CA MET A 291 12.45 -55.64 3.85
C MET A 291 13.37 -56.41 4.78
N SER A 292 12.81 -57.46 5.40
CA SER A 292 13.64 -58.53 5.93
C SER A 292 14.60 -58.95 4.83
N LEU A 293 15.91 -58.82 5.06
CA LEU A 293 16.87 -59.66 4.36
C LEU A 293 16.49 -61.10 4.72
N ALA A 294 15.77 -61.75 3.80
CA ALA A 294 15.66 -63.19 3.81
C ALA A 294 17.06 -63.75 3.52
N ALA A 295 17.41 -64.72 4.35
CA ALA A 295 18.65 -65.49 4.35
C ALA A 295 18.95 -66.18 3.00
#